data_AF-A0A821EQD0-F1
#
_entry.id   AF-A0A821EQD0-F1
#
_cell.length_a   1.000
_cell.length_b   1.000
_cell.length_c   1.000
_cell.angle_alpha   90.00
_cell.angle_beta   90.00
_cell.angle_gamma   90.00
#
_symmetry.space_group_name_H-M   'P 1'
#
loop_
_entity.id
_entity.type
_entity.pdbx_description
1 polymer ?
#
loop_
_entity_poly.entity_id
_entity_poly.type
_entity_poly.pdbx_seq_one_letter_code
_entity_poly.pdbx_strand_id
1 'polypeptide(L)'
;MGELIHWLQYAEDHNEKVHIIGHHPPQDCLVAFSWNFHKIINRYENTIAGQFYGHRHNDEFAVVYDEVDPKRPVSMMYIGPSLTTESFLNPGYRVFSIDGDYSGSSYWVLDHRTVIMNLTASNIYNQTIFVDEYSARGAYQMENLFPEDWNDLIERMQNDIDGPLMSTVYTHYTKSYESGSKCYHNCRRELLCSFKTTRSEDPHACD
;
A
#
# COMPACT_ATOMS: atom_id res chain seq x y z
N MET A 1 -3.13 18.08 -14.08
CA MET A 1 -2.24 17.95 -12.91
C MET A 1 -1.62 19.28 -12.46
N GLY A 2 -1.91 20.43 -13.08
CA GLY A 2 -1.31 21.72 -12.69
C GLY A 2 -1.61 22.17 -11.26
N GLU A 3 -2.83 21.97 -10.77
CA GLU A 3 -3.21 22.33 -9.39
C GLU A 3 -2.45 21.50 -8.34
N LEU A 4 -2.27 20.20 -8.58
CA LEU A 4 -1.49 19.33 -7.69
C LEU A 4 -0.04 19.83 -7.57
N ILE A 5 0.59 20.15 -8.70
CA ILE A 5 1.96 20.68 -8.73
C ILE A 5 2.03 22.00 -7.96
N HIS A 6 1.06 22.89 -8.16
CA HIS A 6 1.01 24.16 -7.43
C HIS A 6 0.96 23.95 -5.91
N TRP A 7 0.10 23.05 -5.41
CA TRP A 7 -0.01 22.80 -3.98
C TRP A 7 1.19 22.06 -3.38
N LEU A 8 1.80 21.14 -4.12
CA LEU A 8 3.05 20.48 -3.69
C LEU A 8 4.22 21.47 -3.63
N GLN A 9 4.32 22.38 -4.60
CA GLN A 9 5.33 23.43 -4.55
C GLN A 9 5.08 24.39 -3.39
N TYR A 10 3.83 24.82 -3.19
CA TYR A 10 3.47 25.66 -2.05
C TYR A 10 3.87 25.02 -0.73
N ALA A 11 3.57 23.73 -0.54
CA ALA A 11 3.93 23.00 0.67
C ALA A 11 5.46 22.92 0.85
N GLU A 12 6.21 22.63 -0.22
CA GLU A 12 7.67 22.62 -0.21
C GLU A 12 8.25 23.98 0.21
N ASP A 13 7.74 25.08 -0.37
CA ASP A 13 8.19 26.45 -0.07
C ASP A 13 7.91 26.85 1.40
N HIS A 14 6.92 26.22 2.04
CA HIS A 14 6.52 26.47 3.43
C HIS A 14 6.98 25.38 4.42
N ASN A 15 7.80 24.41 3.97
CA ASN A 15 8.24 23.26 4.77
C ASN A 15 7.08 22.43 5.35
N GLU A 16 5.95 22.36 4.66
CA GLU A 16 4.80 21.53 5.02
C GLU A 16 4.99 20.10 4.48
N LYS A 17 4.27 19.15 5.09
CA LYS A 17 4.17 17.77 4.60
C LYS A 17 2.80 17.54 4.00
N VAL A 18 2.76 16.69 2.97
CA VAL A 18 1.53 16.42 2.21
C VAL A 18 1.18 14.94 2.28
N HIS A 19 -0.09 14.67 2.57
CA HIS A 19 -0.73 13.39 2.31
C HIS A 19 -1.58 13.48 1.05
N ILE A 20 -1.41 12.52 0.14
CA ILE A 20 -2.24 12.42 -1.07
C ILE A 20 -3.28 11.34 -0.83
N ILE A 21 -4.55 11.66 -1.04
CA ILE A 21 -5.66 10.71 -0.92
C ILE A 21 -6.37 10.63 -2.27
N GLY A 22 -6.54 9.42 -2.78
CA GLY A 22 -7.24 9.16 -4.05
C GLY A 22 -8.11 7.90 -3.98
N HIS A 23 -8.93 7.67 -5.01
CA HIS A 23 -9.70 6.44 -5.11
C HIS A 23 -8.93 5.35 -5.86
N HIS A 24 -8.65 5.58 -7.16
CA HIS A 24 -7.86 4.68 -7.99
C HIS A 24 -6.37 4.90 -7.71
N PRO A 25 -5.59 3.84 -7.50
CA PRO A 25 -4.15 3.97 -7.41
C PRO A 25 -3.57 4.31 -8.81
N PRO A 26 -2.47 5.08 -8.90
CA PRO A 26 -2.01 5.65 -10.17
C PRO A 26 -1.65 4.65 -11.26
N GLN A 27 -1.28 3.41 -10.90
CA GLN A 27 -1.01 2.34 -11.86
C GLN A 27 -2.26 1.86 -12.63
N ASP A 28 -3.46 2.12 -12.11
CA ASP A 28 -4.74 1.80 -12.76
C ASP A 28 -5.24 2.93 -13.69
N CYS A 29 -4.54 4.07 -13.69
CA CYS A 29 -4.88 5.22 -14.52
C CYS A 29 -4.29 5.10 -15.93
N LEU A 30 -4.78 5.93 -16.86
CA LEU A 30 -4.21 6.05 -18.21
C LEU A 30 -2.70 6.31 -18.16
N VAL A 31 -1.94 5.69 -19.07
CA VAL A 31 -0.47 5.79 -19.16
C VAL A 31 0.02 7.23 -19.01
N ALA A 32 -0.51 8.16 -19.80
CA ALA A 32 -0.10 9.57 -19.73
C ALA A 32 -0.33 10.19 -18.34
N PHE A 33 -1.43 9.84 -17.65
CA PHE A 33 -1.67 10.33 -16.29
C PHE A 33 -0.68 9.69 -15.31
N SER A 34 -0.60 8.36 -15.32
CA SER A 34 0.20 7.55 -14.40
C SER A 34 1.67 7.96 -14.42
N TRP A 35 2.24 8.12 -15.61
CA TRP A 35 3.65 8.48 -15.79
C TRP A 35 3.96 9.92 -15.35
N ASN A 36 3.08 10.88 -15.66
CA ASN A 36 3.28 12.25 -15.18
C ASN A 36 3.06 12.36 -13.67
N PHE A 37 2.12 11.60 -13.11
CA PHE A 37 1.92 11.54 -11.66
C PHE A 37 3.17 10.98 -10.96
N HIS A 38 3.75 9.89 -11.48
CA HIS A 38 5.00 9.31 -10.97
C HIS A 38 6.17 10.31 -10.94
N LYS A 39 6.31 11.14 -11.99
CA LYS A 39 7.29 12.25 -12.04
C LYS A 39 7.08 13.27 -10.94
N ILE A 40 5.83 13.63 -10.67
CA ILE A 40 5.47 14.57 -9.62
C ILE A 40 5.83 13.99 -8.24
N ILE A 41 5.52 12.71 -7.99
CA ILE A 41 5.89 12.03 -6.75
C ILE A 41 7.41 12.05 -6.56
N ASN A 42 8.17 11.70 -7.60
CA ASN A 42 9.63 11.76 -7.59
C ASN A 42 10.16 13.17 -7.25
N ARG A 43 9.66 14.21 -7.93
CA ARG A 43 10.10 15.59 -7.69
C ARG A 43 9.84 16.06 -6.26
N TYR A 44 8.73 15.63 -5.65
CA TYR A 44 8.28 16.11 -4.33
C TYR A 44 8.43 15.04 -3.24
N GLU A 45 9.35 14.08 -3.39
CA GLU A 45 9.56 12.97 -2.44
C GLU A 45 9.79 13.43 -0.99
N ASN A 46 10.44 14.59 -0.81
CA ASN A 46 10.70 15.15 0.51
C ASN A 46 9.47 15.84 1.14
N THR A 47 8.51 16.24 0.33
CA THR A 47 7.29 16.96 0.74
C THR A 47 6.15 15.99 1.02
N ILE A 48 6.06 14.91 0.25
CA ILE A 48 4.99 13.91 0.37
C ILE A 48 5.35 12.91 1.49
N ALA A 49 4.54 12.88 2.54
CA ALA A 49 4.76 11.99 3.70
C ALA A 49 3.92 10.70 3.64
N GLY A 50 3.01 10.57 2.67
CA GLY A 50 2.21 9.36 2.49
C GLY A 50 1.16 9.50 1.39
N GLN A 51 0.79 8.38 0.78
CA GLN A 51 -0.27 8.31 -0.22
C GLN A 51 -1.25 7.18 0.12
N PHE A 52 -2.55 7.44 -0.05
CA PHE A 52 -3.63 6.57 0.41
C PHE A 52 -4.69 6.39 -0.69
N TYR A 53 -4.92 5.15 -1.11
CA TYR A 53 -5.82 4.79 -2.20
C TYR A 53 -6.75 3.65 -1.78
N GLY A 54 -7.65 3.24 -2.69
CA GLY A 54 -8.52 2.09 -2.54
C GLY A 54 -8.77 1.44 -3.91
N HIS A 55 -10.05 1.36 -4.30
CA HIS A 55 -10.53 0.82 -5.58
C HIS A 55 -10.37 -0.70 -5.77
N ARG A 56 -9.19 -1.27 -5.47
CA ARG A 56 -8.89 -2.69 -5.69
C ARG A 56 -9.55 -3.66 -4.72
N HIS A 57 -10.13 -3.16 -3.62
CA HIS A 57 -10.82 -3.90 -2.56
C HIS A 57 -9.95 -4.85 -1.71
N ASN A 58 -8.85 -5.35 -2.26
CA ASN A 58 -7.81 -6.10 -1.56
C ASN A 58 -6.94 -5.21 -0.66
N ASP A 59 -6.17 -5.84 0.22
CA ASP A 59 -5.16 -5.14 1.02
C ASP A 59 -3.82 -5.12 0.29
N GLU A 60 -3.44 -3.95 -0.22
CA GLU A 60 -2.25 -3.81 -1.07
C GLU A 60 -1.40 -2.60 -0.67
N PHE A 61 -0.20 -2.56 -1.20
CA PHE A 61 0.67 -1.40 -1.18
C PHE A 61 1.46 -1.35 -2.48
N ALA A 62 2.06 -0.19 -2.77
CA ALA A 62 3.05 -0.09 -3.82
C ALA A 62 4.20 0.84 -3.40
N VAL A 63 5.42 0.43 -3.70
CA VAL A 63 6.63 1.21 -3.49
C VAL A 63 6.93 1.98 -4.77
N VAL A 64 7.06 3.30 -4.64
CA VAL A 64 7.48 4.18 -5.74
C VAL A 64 9.00 4.25 -5.72
N TYR A 65 9.61 4.06 -6.88
CA TYR A 65 11.06 4.13 -7.07
C TYR A 65 11.48 5.40 -7.80
N ASP A 66 12.76 5.75 -7.67
CA ASP A 66 13.36 6.89 -8.36
C ASP A 66 13.39 6.69 -9.89
N GLU A 67 13.18 7.76 -10.66
CA GLU A 67 13.18 7.68 -12.13
C GLU A 67 14.54 7.35 -12.75
N VAL A 68 15.64 7.72 -12.08
CA VAL A 68 17.02 7.52 -12.54
C VAL A 68 17.63 6.28 -11.92
N ASP A 69 17.42 6.06 -10.62
CA ASP A 69 17.85 4.87 -9.89
C ASP A 69 16.64 4.00 -9.48
N PRO A 70 16.24 3.01 -10.30
CA PRO A 70 15.04 2.20 -10.05
C PRO A 70 15.17 1.29 -8.82
N LYS A 71 16.29 1.32 -8.09
CA LYS A 71 16.49 0.61 -6.83
C LYS A 71 16.24 1.47 -5.60
N ARG A 72 16.17 2.80 -5.75
CA ARG A 72 15.97 3.73 -4.64
C ARG A 72 14.48 3.95 -4.41
N PRO A 73 13.89 3.46 -3.31
CA PRO A 73 12.50 3.72 -3.01
C PRO A 73 12.34 5.17 -2.50
N VAL A 74 11.33 5.88 -3.01
CA VAL A 74 11.14 7.32 -2.76
C VAL A 74 9.82 7.66 -2.08
N SER A 75 8.81 6.80 -2.20
CA SER A 75 7.50 7.05 -1.60
C SER A 75 6.72 5.75 -1.42
N MET A 76 5.77 5.78 -0.48
CA MET A 76 4.80 4.71 -0.25
C MET A 76 3.39 5.06 -0.73
N MET A 77 2.74 4.08 -1.35
CA MET A 77 1.31 4.09 -1.65
C MET A 77 0.62 2.97 -0.87
N TYR A 78 -0.26 3.33 0.05
CA TYR A 78 -1.10 2.37 0.77
C TYR A 78 -2.43 2.22 0.04
N ILE A 79 -2.81 0.99 -0.29
CA ILE A 79 -4.07 0.69 -0.98
C ILE A 79 -4.98 -0.03 0.02
N GLY A 80 -5.93 0.74 0.55
CA GLY A 80 -6.85 0.31 1.59
C GLY A 80 -7.84 -0.76 1.10
N PRO A 81 -8.14 -1.78 1.93
CA PRO A 81 -9.14 -2.77 1.61
C PRO A 81 -10.54 -2.18 1.69
N SER A 82 -11.49 -2.87 1.08
CA SER A 82 -12.88 -2.44 1.09
C SER A 82 -13.67 -2.97 2.29
N LEU A 83 -14.71 -2.20 2.66
CA LEU A 83 -15.79 -2.69 3.52
C LEU A 83 -16.72 -3.66 2.81
N THR A 84 -16.80 -3.63 1.48
CA THR A 84 -17.63 -4.58 0.74
C THR A 84 -17.02 -5.97 0.72
N THR A 85 -17.88 -6.98 0.59
CA THR A 85 -17.49 -8.37 0.41
C THR A 85 -17.16 -8.71 -1.05
N GLU A 86 -17.34 -7.77 -1.98
CA GLU A 86 -17.20 -8.02 -3.41
C GLU A 86 -15.72 -8.14 -3.83
N SER A 87 -15.28 -9.21 -4.52
CA SER A 87 -15.97 -10.49 -4.76
C SER A 87 -15.30 -11.58 -3.93
N PHE A 88 -15.86 -11.95 -2.78
CA PHE A 88 -15.36 -12.97 -1.84
C PHE A 88 -14.24 -12.49 -0.90
N LEU A 89 -14.52 -11.45 -0.12
CA LEU A 89 -13.64 -10.97 0.95
C LEU A 89 -14.44 -10.75 2.24
N ASN A 90 -13.77 -10.80 3.40
CA ASN A 90 -14.34 -10.20 4.61
C ASN A 90 -14.47 -8.67 4.43
N PRO A 91 -15.45 -7.99 5.01
CA PRO A 91 -15.41 -6.53 5.17
C PRO A 91 -14.18 -6.12 5.96
N GLY A 92 -13.48 -5.06 5.55
CA GLY A 92 -12.33 -4.57 6.30
C GLY A 92 -12.16 -3.06 6.22
N TYR A 93 -11.48 -2.50 7.21
CA TYR A 93 -11.03 -1.11 7.23
C TYR A 93 -9.62 -1.00 7.83
N ARG A 94 -8.95 0.11 7.53
CA ARG A 94 -7.59 0.40 8.00
C ARG A 94 -7.55 1.58 8.94
N VAL A 95 -6.69 1.49 9.93
CA VAL A 95 -6.34 2.60 10.82
C VAL A 95 -4.83 2.83 10.72
N PHE A 96 -4.43 4.04 10.34
CA PHE A 96 -3.04 4.46 10.30
C PHE A 96 -2.66 5.16 11.59
N SER A 97 -1.49 4.82 12.13
CA SER A 97 -0.80 5.61 13.14
C SER A 97 0.20 6.50 12.42
N ILE A 98 0.07 7.82 12.56
CA ILE A 98 0.87 8.81 11.87
C ILE A 98 1.66 9.60 12.90
N ASP A 99 2.87 10.02 12.53
CA ASP A 99 3.68 10.92 13.34
C ASP A 99 2.89 12.20 13.68
N GLY A 100 2.81 12.51 14.96
CA GLY A 100 1.77 13.38 15.53
C GLY A 100 1.91 14.86 15.16
N ASP A 101 1.00 15.68 15.67
CA ASP A 101 1.05 17.14 15.48
C ASP A 101 2.02 17.79 16.47
N TYR A 102 3.23 18.08 16.00
CA TYR A 102 4.24 18.85 16.71
C TYR A 102 5.22 19.51 15.73
N SER A 103 5.93 20.53 16.21
CA SER A 103 6.94 21.24 15.41
C SER A 103 8.03 20.29 14.93
N GLY A 104 8.20 20.20 13.61
CA GLY A 104 9.18 19.29 12.99
C GLY A 104 8.69 17.85 12.82
N SER A 105 7.40 17.58 13.06
CA SER A 105 6.80 16.28 12.76
C SER A 105 7.03 15.90 11.30
N SER A 106 7.33 14.63 11.11
CA SER A 106 7.55 14.05 9.80
C SER A 106 6.23 13.79 9.06
N TYR A 107 5.13 13.64 9.81
CA TYR A 107 3.82 13.18 9.34
C TYR A 107 3.86 11.85 8.56
N TRP A 108 4.91 11.05 8.72
CA TRP A 108 4.98 9.72 8.11
C TRP A 108 4.07 8.74 8.82
N VAL A 109 3.67 7.69 8.11
CA VAL A 109 2.99 6.54 8.71
C VAL A 109 3.98 5.77 9.58
N LEU A 110 3.66 5.60 10.86
CA LEU A 110 4.47 4.89 11.86
C LEU A 110 4.10 3.40 11.95
N ASP A 111 2.82 3.09 11.80
CA ASP A 111 2.29 1.73 11.66
C ASP A 111 0.88 1.81 11.05
N HIS A 112 0.35 0.68 10.57
CA HIS A 112 -1.08 0.58 10.30
C HIS A 112 -1.63 -0.75 10.79
N ARG A 113 -2.88 -0.73 11.24
CA ARG A 113 -3.64 -1.93 11.55
C ARG A 113 -4.81 -2.10 10.60
N THR A 114 -5.07 -3.34 10.23
CA THR A 114 -6.25 -3.74 9.45
C THR A 114 -7.21 -4.46 10.38
N VAL A 115 -8.48 -4.07 10.32
CA VAL A 115 -9.56 -4.71 11.08
C VAL A 115 -10.52 -5.33 10.08
N ILE A 116 -10.90 -6.57 10.29
CA ILE A 116 -11.84 -7.29 9.43
C ILE A 116 -13.07 -7.75 10.21
N MET A 117 -14.22 -7.80 9.54
CA MET A 117 -15.39 -8.48 10.07
C MET A 117 -15.30 -9.95 9.69
N ASN A 118 -15.14 -10.84 10.67
CA ASN A 118 -15.14 -12.28 10.41
C ASN A 118 -16.55 -12.71 10.00
N LEU A 119 -16.80 -12.85 8.70
CA LEU A 119 -18.12 -13.19 8.16
C LEU A 119 -18.62 -14.54 8.66
N THR A 120 -17.74 -15.54 8.73
CA THR A 120 -18.10 -16.89 9.19
C THR A 120 -18.61 -16.85 10.62
N ALA A 121 -17.86 -16.24 11.54
CA ALA A 121 -18.28 -16.08 12.93
C ALA A 121 -19.54 -15.20 13.03
N SER A 122 -19.57 -14.08 12.29
CA SER A 122 -20.70 -13.15 12.33
C SER A 122 -22.01 -13.82 11.90
N ASN A 123 -21.96 -14.67 10.87
CA ASN A 123 -23.11 -15.42 10.38
C ASN A 123 -23.54 -16.55 11.33
N ILE A 124 -22.58 -17.27 11.94
CA ILE A 124 -22.88 -18.34 12.91
C ILE A 124 -23.55 -17.77 14.17
N TYR A 125 -23.03 -16.65 14.69
CA TYR A 125 -23.52 -16.05 15.94
C TYR A 125 -24.61 -15.01 15.74
N ASN A 126 -24.93 -14.64 14.49
CA ASN A 126 -25.85 -13.56 14.13
C ASN A 126 -25.51 -12.24 14.85
N GLN A 127 -24.22 -11.89 14.86
CA GLN A 127 -23.66 -10.70 15.50
C GLN A 127 -22.55 -10.11 14.63
N THR A 128 -22.39 -8.79 14.63
CA THR A 128 -21.28 -8.14 13.91
C THR A 128 -19.99 -8.28 14.71
N ILE A 129 -19.06 -9.11 14.24
CA ILE A 129 -17.80 -9.40 14.94
C ILE A 129 -16.62 -8.87 14.12
N PHE A 130 -16.09 -7.72 14.55
CA PHE A 130 -14.82 -7.18 14.05
C PHE A 130 -13.65 -7.70 14.88
N VAL A 131 -12.56 -8.06 14.22
CA VAL A 131 -11.31 -8.52 14.82
C VAL A 131 -10.15 -7.76 14.20
N ASP A 132 -9.15 -7.41 15.02
CA ASP A 132 -7.86 -6.93 14.50
C ASP A 132 -7.21 -8.08 13.71
N GLU A 133 -6.97 -7.86 12.43
CA GLU A 133 -6.33 -8.85 11.55
C GLU A 133 -4.83 -8.84 11.75
N TYR A 134 -4.21 -7.66 11.61
CA TYR A 134 -2.77 -7.47 11.81
C TYR A 134 -2.39 -6.01 12.01
N SER A 135 -1.21 -5.77 12.57
CA SER A 135 -0.45 -4.54 12.35
C SER A 135 0.74 -4.84 11.43
N ALA A 136 1.07 -3.92 10.53
CA ALA A 136 2.11 -4.15 9.51
C ALA A 136 3.46 -4.46 10.14
N ARG A 137 3.89 -3.63 11.10
CA ARG A 137 5.16 -3.85 11.81
C ARG A 137 5.20 -5.18 12.54
N GLY A 138 4.11 -5.56 13.19
CA GLY A 138 4.01 -6.81 13.94
C GLY A 138 4.03 -8.04 13.04
N ALA A 139 3.20 -8.07 12.00
CA ALA A 139 3.08 -9.23 11.11
C ALA A 139 4.31 -9.44 10.22
N TYR A 140 4.91 -8.34 9.74
CA TYR A 140 6.02 -8.39 8.80
C TYR A 140 7.38 -8.18 9.46
N GLN A 141 7.42 -8.04 10.79
CA GLN A 141 8.64 -7.82 11.58
C GLN A 141 9.43 -6.61 11.06
N MET A 142 8.74 -5.49 10.85
CA MET A 142 9.33 -4.25 10.33
C MET A 142 9.62 -3.27 11.46
N GLU A 143 10.81 -2.67 11.43
CA GLU A 143 11.16 -1.65 12.41
C GLU A 143 10.44 -0.34 12.13
N ASN A 144 10.37 0.09 10.87
CA ASN A 144 9.62 1.28 10.44
C ASN A 144 8.81 0.96 9.18
N LEU A 145 8.05 1.94 8.68
CA LEU A 145 7.28 1.84 7.44
C LEU A 145 7.75 2.88 6.41
N PHE A 146 9.04 3.21 6.40
CA PHE A 146 9.61 4.07 5.37
C PHE A 146 9.70 3.31 4.03
N PRO A 147 9.88 4.00 2.89
CA PRO A 147 9.95 3.34 1.59
C PRO A 147 11.03 2.25 1.52
N GLU A 148 12.16 2.44 2.22
CA GLU A 148 13.23 1.45 2.34
C GLU A 148 12.77 0.17 3.06
N ASP A 149 12.08 0.28 4.21
CA ASP A 149 11.62 -0.90 4.94
C ASP A 149 10.61 -1.72 4.12
N TRP A 150 9.75 -1.06 3.33
CA TRP A 150 8.84 -1.73 2.41
C TRP A 150 9.57 -2.39 1.23
N ASN A 151 10.64 -1.76 0.72
CA ASN A 151 11.49 -2.40 -0.28
C ASN A 151 12.18 -3.65 0.30
N ASP A 152 12.71 -3.58 1.52
CA ASP A 152 13.29 -4.72 2.23
C ASP A 152 12.27 -5.85 2.41
N LEU A 153 11.01 -5.52 2.72
CA LEU A 153 9.93 -6.50 2.78
C LEU A 153 9.72 -7.17 1.42
N ILE A 154 9.67 -6.41 0.32
CA ILE A 154 9.56 -6.97 -1.03
C ILE A 154 10.72 -7.92 -1.35
N GLU A 155 11.95 -7.56 -1.01
CA GLU A 155 13.12 -8.43 -1.23
C GLU A 155 13.05 -9.72 -0.38
N ARG A 156 12.61 -9.62 0.87
CA ARG A 156 12.37 -10.78 1.74
C ARG A 156 11.29 -11.68 1.16
N MET A 157 10.19 -11.11 0.66
CA MET A 157 9.11 -11.85 0.00
C MET A 157 9.57 -12.51 -1.29
N GLN A 158 10.45 -11.88 -2.07
CA GLN A 158 11.00 -12.46 -3.29
C GLN A 158 11.82 -13.72 -2.98
N ASN A 159 12.61 -13.69 -1.91
CA ASN A 159 13.37 -14.86 -1.42
C ASN A 159 12.48 -15.91 -0.73
N ASP A 160 11.25 -15.55 -0.36
CA ASP A 160 10.26 -16.40 0.29
C ASP A 160 9.01 -16.63 -0.58
N ILE A 161 9.16 -16.62 -1.91
CA ILE A 161 8.00 -16.58 -2.82
C ILE A 161 7.01 -17.73 -2.60
N ASP A 162 7.49 -18.93 -2.27
CA ASP A 162 6.66 -20.09 -1.93
C ASP A 162 6.60 -20.39 -0.42
N GLY A 163 7.11 -19.49 0.41
CA GLY A 163 7.27 -19.68 1.84
C GLY A 163 6.19 -19.03 2.72
N PRO A 164 6.41 -19.03 4.05
CA PRO A 164 5.45 -18.56 5.03
C PRO A 164 5.22 -17.05 5.02
N LEU A 165 6.25 -16.21 4.82
CA LEU A 165 6.09 -14.75 4.75
C LEU A 165 5.19 -14.36 3.58
N MET A 166 5.44 -14.89 2.38
CA MET A 166 4.57 -14.61 1.24
C MET A 166 3.15 -15.14 1.46
N SER A 167 3.01 -16.28 2.15
CA SER A 167 1.69 -16.82 2.52
C SER A 167 0.94 -15.92 3.51
N THR A 168 1.64 -15.33 4.48
CA THR A 168 1.09 -14.33 5.42
C THR A 168 0.63 -13.08 4.68
N VAL A 169 1.47 -12.52 3.80
CA VAL A 169 1.09 -11.34 3.00
C VAL A 169 -0.12 -11.64 2.11
N TYR A 170 -0.18 -12.81 1.48
CA TYR A 170 -1.34 -13.22 0.69
C TYR A 170 -2.62 -13.39 1.54
N THR A 171 -2.48 -13.86 2.77
CA THR A 171 -3.61 -13.96 3.72
C THR A 171 -4.17 -12.57 4.01
N HIS A 172 -3.31 -11.58 4.28
CA HIS A 172 -3.74 -10.20 4.51
C HIS A 172 -4.29 -9.54 3.24
N TYR A 173 -3.66 -9.76 2.08
CA TYR A 173 -4.15 -9.32 0.78
C TYR A 173 -5.60 -9.73 0.50
N THR A 174 -5.98 -10.93 0.96
CA THR A 174 -7.35 -11.47 0.84
C THR A 174 -8.23 -11.23 2.07
N LYS A 175 -7.82 -10.39 3.03
CA LYS A 175 -8.55 -10.11 4.27
C LYS A 175 -8.92 -11.38 5.05
N SER A 176 -7.97 -12.31 5.17
CA SER A 176 -8.12 -13.61 5.83
C SER A 176 -9.30 -14.43 5.31
N TYR A 177 -9.59 -14.33 4.01
CA TYR A 177 -10.62 -15.14 3.39
C TYR A 177 -10.11 -16.58 3.16
N GLU A 178 -10.52 -17.50 4.04
CA GLU A 178 -10.06 -18.89 4.09
C GLU A 178 -10.32 -19.71 2.80
N SER A 179 -11.34 -19.33 2.02
CA SER A 179 -11.76 -20.05 0.81
C SER A 179 -11.29 -19.38 -0.49
N GLY A 180 -10.31 -18.49 -0.42
CA GLY A 180 -9.72 -17.80 -1.57
C GLY A 180 -9.14 -18.78 -2.60
N SER A 181 -9.06 -18.34 -3.85
CA SER A 181 -8.34 -19.07 -4.89
C SER A 181 -6.91 -19.34 -4.41
N LYS A 182 -6.45 -20.58 -4.51
CA LYS A 182 -5.09 -20.92 -4.09
C LYS A 182 -4.08 -20.18 -4.98
N CYS A 183 -3.41 -19.19 -4.41
CA CYS A 183 -2.34 -18.45 -5.08
C CYS A 183 -1.00 -19.13 -4.83
N TYR A 184 -0.52 -19.83 -5.85
CA TYR A 184 0.78 -20.49 -5.86
C TYR A 184 1.83 -19.61 -6.57
N HIS A 185 3.02 -20.16 -6.82
CA HIS A 185 4.20 -19.50 -7.38
C HIS A 185 3.91 -18.36 -8.39
N ASN A 186 3.24 -18.63 -9.52
CA ASN A 186 3.03 -17.61 -10.55
C ASN A 186 2.15 -16.45 -10.08
N CYS A 187 1.02 -16.75 -9.44
CA CYS A 187 0.14 -15.73 -8.86
C CYS A 187 0.86 -14.89 -7.80
N ARG A 188 1.73 -15.53 -6.98
CA ARG A 188 2.54 -14.84 -5.98
C ARG A 188 3.58 -13.91 -6.61
N ARG A 189 4.21 -14.33 -7.72
CA ARG A 189 5.12 -13.48 -8.48
C ARG A 189 4.41 -12.27 -9.09
N GLU A 190 3.19 -12.47 -9.61
CA GLU A 190 2.36 -11.36 -10.13
C GLU A 190 1.98 -10.38 -9.01
N LEU A 191 1.60 -10.88 -7.83
CA LEU A 191 1.30 -10.04 -6.67
C LEU A 191 2.54 -9.24 -6.22
N LEU A 192 3.70 -9.89 -6.08
CA LEU A 192 4.96 -9.22 -5.73
C LEU A 192 5.33 -8.15 -6.77
N CYS A 193 5.13 -8.45 -8.06
CA CYS A 193 5.32 -7.49 -9.14
C CYS A 193 4.38 -6.28 -9.02
N SER A 194 3.12 -6.49 -8.64
CA SER A 194 2.19 -5.37 -8.43
C SER A 194 2.61 -4.41 -7.32
N PHE A 195 3.34 -4.88 -6.31
CA PHE A 195 3.86 -4.01 -5.24
C PHE A 195 5.02 -3.11 -5.69
N LYS A 196 5.66 -3.43 -6.83
CA LYS A 196 6.70 -2.58 -7.46
C LYS A 196 6.16 -1.73 -8.62
N THR A 197 4.98 -2.06 -9.13
CA THR A 197 4.42 -1.43 -10.33
C THR A 197 3.55 -0.22 -9.97
N THR A 198 4.12 0.97 -10.08
CA THR A 198 3.43 2.25 -9.79
C THR A 198 3.11 3.07 -11.05
N ARG A 199 3.55 2.59 -12.22
CA ARG A 199 3.28 3.19 -13.53
C ARG A 199 2.46 2.22 -14.40
N SER A 200 1.44 2.74 -15.06
CA SER A 200 0.61 1.97 -15.99
C SER A 200 1.42 1.56 -17.22
N GLU A 201 1.27 0.30 -17.62
CA GLU A 201 1.94 -0.34 -18.77
C GLU A 201 3.48 -0.20 -18.75
N ASP A 202 4.10 -0.26 -17.57
CA ASP A 202 5.55 -0.23 -17.43
C ASP A 202 6.18 -1.62 -17.64
N PRO A 203 6.90 -1.86 -18.75
CA PRO A 203 7.43 -3.18 -19.07
C PRO A 203 8.61 -3.58 -18.16
N HIS A 204 9.21 -2.64 -17.43
CA HIS A 204 10.42 -2.87 -16.63
C HIS A 204 10.16 -2.86 -15.12
N ALA A 205 8.90 -2.70 -14.68
CA ALA A 205 8.58 -2.57 -13.27
C ALA A 205 8.98 -3.80 -12.41
N CYS A 206 9.20 -4.95 -13.06
CA CYS A 206 9.42 -6.24 -12.40
C CYS A 206 10.58 -7.04 -13.00
N ASP A 207 11.47 -6.36 -13.74
CA ASP A 207 12.74 -6.93 -14.19
C ASP A 207 13.72 -7.21 -13.03
#